data_AF-A0A7J4XHD5-F1
#
_entry.id   AF-A0A7J4XHD5-F1
#
_cell.length_a   1.000
_cell.length_b   1.000
_cell.length_c   1.000
_cell.angle_alpha   90.00
_cell.angle_beta   90.00
_cell.angle_gamma   90.00
#
_symmetry.space_group_name_H-M   'P 1'
#
loop_
_entity.id
_entity.type
_entity.pdbx_description
1 polymer ?
#
loop_
_entity_poly.entity_id
_entity_poly.type
_entity_poly.pdbx_seq_one_letter_code
_entity_poly.pdbx_strand_id
1 'polypeptide(L)'
;MTDNDFQQTKRVLLGQESMNKEYAQLADFIQERFSVQVINVICAKGEDSINLTLWFKYENEVNYFYKGRFVVDSRKRNTILNKFKQIANIENKADSIYLSYQAFETLAKEEANNSITQLEILELKEKLHCNDLWDISRCLANVVFFLYEDKQVRQYKERGFIDIWSEMYLGLLNRYDEFGFFTKENFHVKLDSKENFDTNFNSNWYYYYV
;
A
#
# COMPACT_ATOMS: atom_id res chain seq x y z
N MET A 1 -13.17 0.03 0.40
CA MET A 1 -12.45 0.54 1.58
C MET A 1 -12.62 2.03 1.61
N THR A 2 -12.89 2.60 2.78
CA THR A 2 -13.04 4.05 2.91
C THR A 2 -11.76 4.66 3.49
N ASP A 3 -11.46 5.90 3.10
CA ASP A 3 -10.39 6.70 3.71
C ASP A 3 -10.52 6.73 5.25
N ASN A 4 -11.76 6.68 5.75
CA ASN A 4 -12.05 6.63 7.18
C ASN A 4 -11.48 5.38 7.89
N ASP A 5 -11.51 4.21 7.24
CA ASP A 5 -10.99 2.96 7.82
C ASP A 5 -9.46 3.03 8.02
N PHE A 6 -8.77 3.64 7.05
CA PHE A 6 -7.34 3.88 7.12
C PHE A 6 -7.01 4.90 8.22
N GLN A 7 -7.70 6.05 8.25
CA GLN A 7 -7.47 7.07 9.27
C GLN A 7 -7.78 6.58 10.68
N GLN A 8 -8.80 5.74 10.87
CA GLN A 8 -9.05 5.09 12.15
C GLN A 8 -7.89 4.16 12.55
N THR A 9 -7.44 3.31 11.64
CA THR A 9 -6.32 2.39 11.90
C THR A 9 -5.03 3.15 12.21
N LYS A 10 -4.81 4.29 11.53
CA LYS A 10 -3.70 5.21 11.81
C LYS A 10 -3.75 5.72 13.26
N ARG A 11 -4.91 6.19 13.74
CA ARG A 11 -5.08 6.63 15.14
C ARG A 11 -4.84 5.51 16.14
N VAL A 12 -5.24 4.27 15.83
CA VAL A 12 -4.95 3.10 16.67
C VAL A 12 -3.44 2.86 16.77
N LEU A 13 -2.72 2.90 15.64
CA LEU A 13 -1.26 2.73 15.61
C LEU A 13 -0.52 3.84 16.36
N LEU A 14 -1.02 5.07 16.31
CA LEU A 14 -0.46 6.22 17.04
C LEU A 14 -0.83 6.22 18.54
N GLY A 15 -1.59 5.24 19.02
CA GLY A 15 -2.07 5.16 20.40
C GLY A 15 -3.10 6.22 20.77
N GLN A 16 -3.68 6.90 19.78
CA GLN A 16 -4.72 7.93 19.95
C GLN A 16 -6.12 7.32 20.08
N GLU A 17 -6.29 6.11 19.57
CA GLU A 17 -7.52 5.31 19.68
C GLU A 17 -7.13 3.88 20.08
N SER A 18 -8.08 3.11 20.62
CA SER A 18 -7.88 1.67 20.87
C SER A 18 -8.70 0.88 19.87
N MET A 19 -8.17 -0.26 19.42
CA MET A 19 -8.96 -1.24 18.66
C MET A 19 -10.24 -1.58 19.44
N ASN A 20 -11.35 -1.79 18.70
CA ASN A 20 -12.60 -2.18 19.31
C ASN A 20 -12.43 -3.46 20.16
N LYS A 21 -12.75 -3.36 21.45
CA LYS A 21 -12.59 -4.43 22.45
C LYS A 21 -13.39 -5.68 22.11
N GLU A 22 -14.50 -5.56 21.38
CA GLU A 22 -15.29 -6.70 20.91
C GLU A 22 -14.46 -7.64 20.01
N TYR A 23 -13.45 -7.10 19.31
CA TYR A 23 -12.63 -7.84 18.37
C TYR A 23 -11.22 -8.14 18.88
N ALA A 24 -10.87 -7.70 20.10
CA ALA A 24 -9.59 -8.03 20.72
C ALA A 24 -9.38 -9.55 20.80
N GLN A 25 -10.42 -10.30 21.18
CA GLN A 25 -10.35 -11.78 21.22
C GLN A 25 -10.09 -12.42 19.85
N LEU A 26 -10.52 -11.78 18.76
CA LEU A 26 -10.25 -12.28 17.41
C LEU A 26 -8.79 -12.00 17.01
N ALA A 27 -8.30 -10.80 17.31
CA ALA A 27 -6.92 -10.40 17.07
C ALA A 27 -5.94 -11.32 17.84
N ASP A 28 -6.20 -11.55 19.13
CA ASP A 28 -5.41 -12.43 19.98
C ASP A 28 -5.38 -13.86 19.43
N PHE A 29 -6.54 -14.39 19.05
CA PHE A 29 -6.63 -15.72 18.42
C PHE A 29 -5.80 -15.81 17.14
N ILE A 30 -5.83 -14.78 16.29
CA ILE A 30 -5.05 -14.75 15.05
C ILE A 30 -3.55 -14.73 15.37
N GLN A 31 -3.13 -13.92 16.33
CA GLN A 31 -1.74 -13.85 16.80
C GLN A 31 -1.26 -15.20 17.33
N GLU A 32 -2.03 -15.85 18.21
CA GLU A 32 -1.68 -17.16 18.77
C GLU A 32 -1.63 -18.24 17.70
N ARG A 33 -2.60 -18.23 16.77
CA ARG A 33 -2.75 -19.31 15.79
C ARG A 33 -1.80 -19.21 14.60
N PHE A 34 -1.51 -17.99 14.17
CA PHE A 34 -0.80 -17.71 12.91
C PHE A 34 0.49 -16.91 13.11
N SER A 35 0.78 -16.45 14.33
CA SER A 35 1.97 -15.66 14.66
C SER A 35 2.08 -14.36 13.86
N VAL A 36 0.95 -13.75 13.52
CA VAL A 36 0.85 -12.44 12.84
C VAL A 36 -0.03 -11.50 13.64
N GLN A 37 0.36 -10.22 13.72
CA GLN A 37 -0.30 -9.26 14.58
C GLN A 37 -1.38 -8.48 13.82
N VAL A 38 -2.62 -8.59 14.29
CA VAL A 38 -3.72 -7.74 13.82
C VAL A 38 -3.67 -6.43 14.60
N ILE A 39 -3.49 -5.31 13.91
CA ILE A 39 -3.39 -3.98 14.53
C ILE A 39 -4.76 -3.32 14.71
N ASN A 40 -5.74 -3.68 13.88
CA ASN A 40 -7.11 -3.20 13.99
C ASN A 40 -8.09 -4.18 13.32
N VAL A 41 -9.33 -4.19 13.77
CA VAL A 41 -10.42 -4.95 13.18
C VAL A 41 -11.59 -4.01 12.94
N ILE A 42 -12.02 -3.90 11.68
CA ILE A 42 -13.16 -3.07 11.29
C ILE A 42 -14.26 -4.01 10.80
N CYS A 43 -15.44 -3.87 11.39
CA CYS A 43 -16.61 -4.65 11.05
C CYS A 43 -17.75 -3.71 10.67
N ALA A 44 -18.16 -3.74 9.41
CA ALA A 44 -19.31 -2.99 8.91
C ALA A 44 -20.47 -3.96 8.62
N LYS A 45 -21.61 -3.76 9.29
CA LYS A 45 -22.84 -4.53 9.06
C LYS A 45 -23.71 -3.81 8.04
N GLY A 46 -24.00 -4.48 6.93
CA GLY A 46 -25.05 -4.11 5.98
C GLY A 46 -26.37 -4.80 6.32
N GLU A 47 -27.34 -4.71 5.41
CA GLU A 47 -28.68 -5.30 5.58
C GLU A 47 -28.62 -6.85 5.60
N ASP A 48 -27.89 -7.46 4.66
CA ASP A 48 -27.75 -8.93 4.54
C ASP A 48 -26.28 -9.40 4.55
N SER A 49 -25.35 -8.54 4.97
CA SER A 49 -23.92 -8.87 4.90
C SER A 49 -23.09 -8.23 5.99
N ILE A 50 -21.96 -8.85 6.30
CA ILE A 50 -20.98 -8.34 7.25
C ILE A 50 -19.65 -8.24 6.52
N ASN A 51 -19.10 -7.03 6.46
CA ASN A 51 -17.75 -6.80 5.95
C ASN A 51 -16.79 -6.75 7.13
N LEU A 52 -15.98 -7.80 7.27
CA LEU A 52 -14.92 -7.91 8.26
C LEU A 52 -13.58 -7.62 7.59
N THR A 53 -12.89 -6.58 8.05
CA THR A 53 -11.57 -6.19 7.56
C THR A 53 -10.56 -6.33 8.68
N LEU A 54 -9.55 -7.18 8.45
CA LEU A 54 -8.41 -7.33 9.35
C LEU A 54 -7.27 -6.46 8.84
N TRP A 55 -6.79 -5.55 9.70
CA TRP A 55 -5.67 -4.68 9.40
C TRP A 55 -4.40 -5.26 10.02
N PHE A 56 -3.36 -5.31 9.20
CA PHE A 56 -1.99 -5.70 9.57
C PHE A 56 -1.07 -4.52 9.33
N LYS A 57 0.08 -4.51 10.00
CA LYS A 57 1.02 -3.40 9.83
C LYS A 57 1.70 -3.48 8.47
N TYR A 58 2.15 -4.67 8.08
CA TYR A 58 2.98 -4.89 6.90
C TYR A 58 2.31 -5.74 5.82
N GLU A 59 2.72 -5.55 4.57
CA GLU A 59 2.16 -6.31 3.43
C GLU A 59 2.49 -7.81 3.47
N ASN A 60 3.67 -8.18 3.98
CA ASN A 60 4.06 -9.58 4.12
C ASN A 60 3.16 -10.37 5.10
N GLU A 61 2.63 -9.72 6.14
CA GLU A 61 1.67 -10.31 7.07
C GLU A 61 0.33 -10.60 6.38
N VAL A 62 -0.11 -9.70 5.51
CA VAL A 62 -1.29 -9.93 4.65
C VAL A 62 -1.05 -11.10 3.70
N ASN A 63 0.11 -11.11 3.03
CA ASN A 63 0.47 -12.14 2.05
C ASN A 63 0.48 -13.55 2.65
N TYR A 64 0.68 -13.69 3.97
CA TYR A 64 0.55 -14.96 4.67
C TYR A 64 -0.83 -15.62 4.47
N PHE A 65 -1.90 -14.84 4.28
CA PHE A 65 -3.26 -15.36 4.08
C PHE A 65 -3.58 -15.76 2.63
N TYR A 66 -2.61 -15.70 1.73
CA TYR A 66 -2.74 -16.06 0.32
C TYR A 66 -1.82 -17.24 -0.04
N LYS A 67 -2.25 -18.06 -1.00
CA LYS A 67 -1.44 -19.17 -1.59
C LYS A 67 -0.77 -18.80 -2.91
N GLY A 68 -1.14 -17.65 -3.45
CA GLY A 68 -0.69 -17.14 -4.73
C GLY A 68 -1.36 -15.81 -4.99
N ARG A 69 -1.04 -15.19 -6.13
CA ARG A 69 -1.58 -13.87 -6.49
C ARG A 69 -3.11 -13.91 -6.48
N PHE A 70 -3.72 -13.16 -5.58
CA PHE A 70 -5.19 -13.07 -5.40
C PHE A 70 -5.91 -14.37 -5.01
N VAL A 71 -5.18 -15.43 -4.60
CA VAL A 71 -5.79 -16.70 -4.16
C VAL A 71 -5.72 -16.81 -2.64
N VAL A 72 -6.83 -16.55 -1.95
CA VAL A 72 -6.93 -16.64 -0.48
C VAL A 72 -6.79 -18.09 -0.01
N ASP A 73 -6.05 -18.32 1.08
CA ASP A 73 -6.01 -19.62 1.75
C ASP A 73 -7.35 -19.89 2.46
N SER A 74 -8.18 -20.72 1.83
CA SER A 74 -9.50 -21.10 2.34
C SER A 74 -9.47 -21.72 3.73
N ARG A 75 -8.40 -22.44 4.12
CA ARG A 75 -8.29 -23.05 5.45
C ARG A 75 -8.10 -21.98 6.52
N LYS A 76 -7.19 -21.02 6.29
CA LYS A 76 -6.95 -19.91 7.21
C LYS A 76 -8.19 -19.01 7.29
N ARG A 77 -8.75 -18.64 6.13
CA ARG A 77 -10.01 -17.88 6.04
C ARG A 77 -11.13 -18.52 6.85
N ASN A 78 -11.42 -19.81 6.64
CA ASN A 78 -12.51 -20.49 7.33
C ASN A 78 -12.26 -20.61 8.84
N THR A 79 -10.99 -20.79 9.24
CA THR A 79 -10.61 -20.81 10.66
C THR A 79 -10.93 -19.48 11.34
N ILE A 80 -10.57 -18.36 10.70
CA ILE A 80 -10.85 -17.01 11.20
C ILE A 80 -12.35 -16.75 11.24
N LEU A 81 -13.07 -17.04 10.16
CA LEU A 81 -14.52 -16.82 10.07
C LEU A 81 -15.29 -17.61 11.14
N ASN A 82 -14.91 -18.86 11.39
CA ASN A 82 -15.54 -19.67 12.43
C ASN A 82 -15.33 -19.06 13.82
N LYS A 83 -14.11 -18.58 14.12
CA LYS A 83 -13.84 -17.90 15.40
C LYS A 83 -14.61 -16.59 15.52
N PHE A 84 -14.67 -15.80 14.44
CA PHE A 84 -15.44 -14.56 14.41
C PHE A 84 -16.93 -14.81 14.67
N LYS A 85 -17.54 -15.80 14.02
CA LYS A 85 -18.95 -16.17 14.25
C LYS A 85 -19.23 -16.54 15.71
N GLN A 86 -18.31 -17.27 16.35
CA GLN A 86 -18.40 -17.62 17.77
C GLN A 86 -18.35 -16.37 18.67
N ILE A 87 -17.41 -15.46 18.42
CA ILE A 87 -17.25 -14.22 19.22
C ILE A 87 -18.46 -13.30 19.03
N ALA A 88 -18.91 -13.12 17.79
CA ALA A 88 -19.98 -12.20 17.44
C ALA A 88 -21.40 -12.78 17.66
N ASN A 89 -21.49 -14.04 18.12
CA ASN A 89 -22.74 -14.79 18.30
C ASN A 89 -23.68 -14.73 17.06
N ILE A 90 -23.10 -14.85 15.87
CA ILE A 90 -23.83 -14.81 14.60
C ILE A 90 -24.35 -16.22 14.30
N GLU A 91 -25.67 -16.40 14.37
CA GLU A 91 -26.33 -17.64 13.93
C GLU A 91 -26.19 -17.83 12.41
N ASN A 92 -26.25 -19.07 11.92
CA ASN A 92 -26.08 -19.43 10.50
C ASN A 92 -27.14 -18.85 9.52
N LYS A 93 -27.99 -17.92 9.95
CA LYS A 93 -28.97 -17.27 9.08
C LYS A 93 -28.29 -16.24 8.19
N ALA A 94 -28.39 -16.45 6.88
CA ALA A 94 -28.28 -15.54 5.72
C ALA A 94 -27.16 -14.47 5.64
N ASP A 95 -26.43 -14.12 6.70
CA ASP A 95 -25.39 -13.10 6.69
C ASP A 95 -24.17 -13.60 5.90
N SER A 96 -23.98 -13.02 4.72
CA SER A 96 -22.75 -13.24 3.96
C SER A 96 -21.62 -12.46 4.61
N ILE A 97 -20.69 -13.17 5.25
CA ILE A 97 -19.50 -12.56 5.85
C ILE A 97 -18.37 -12.49 4.82
N TYR A 98 -18.02 -11.26 4.43
CA TYR A 98 -16.88 -10.95 3.58
C TYR A 98 -15.67 -10.63 4.45
N LEU A 99 -14.67 -11.53 4.43
CA LEU A 99 -13.39 -11.32 5.10
C LEU A 99 -12.39 -10.74 4.11
N SER A 100 -11.82 -9.58 4.44
CA SER A 100 -10.70 -8.97 3.72
C SER A 100 -9.52 -8.71 4.66
N TYR A 101 -8.33 -8.66 4.08
CA TYR A 101 -7.06 -8.44 4.78
C TYR A 101 -6.41 -7.20 4.19
N GLN A 102 -5.89 -6.32 5.04
CA GLN A 102 -5.37 -5.01 4.61
C GLN A 102 -4.05 -4.69 5.27
N ALA A 103 -3.12 -4.16 4.47
CA ALA A 103 -1.82 -3.74 4.92
C ALA A 103 -1.82 -2.22 5.11
N PHE A 104 -1.60 -1.77 6.34
CA PHE A 104 -1.51 -0.35 6.64
C PHE A 104 -0.33 0.30 5.91
N GLU A 105 0.81 -0.39 5.83
CA GLU A 105 2.01 0.03 5.11
C GLU A 105 1.71 0.50 3.68
N THR A 106 0.87 -0.22 2.92
CA THR A 106 0.58 0.12 1.51
C THR A 106 -0.07 1.49 1.38
N LEU A 107 -1.08 1.77 2.21
CA LEU A 107 -1.81 3.03 2.17
C LEU A 107 -1.03 4.17 2.81
N ALA A 108 -0.23 3.90 3.85
CA ALA A 108 0.65 4.89 4.45
C ALA A 108 1.73 5.35 3.45
N LYS A 109 2.30 4.42 2.66
CA LYS A 109 3.23 4.75 1.58
C LYS A 109 2.58 5.60 0.48
N GLU A 110 1.33 5.29 0.13
CA GLU A 110 0.55 6.09 -0.80
C GLU A 110 0.25 7.50 -0.25
N GLU A 111 -0.19 7.61 1.00
CA GLU A 111 -0.44 8.90 1.69
C GLU A 111 0.82 9.77 1.69
N ALA A 112 1.98 9.21 2.05
CA ALA A 112 3.26 9.91 2.03
C ALA A 112 3.64 10.38 0.62
N ASN A 113 3.49 9.52 -0.39
CA ASN A 113 3.82 9.87 -1.78
C ASN A 113 2.88 10.96 -2.32
N ASN A 114 1.59 10.90 -2.01
CA ASN A 114 0.58 11.88 -2.41
C ASN A 114 0.74 13.22 -1.66
N SER A 115 1.34 13.21 -0.48
CA SER A 115 1.59 14.42 0.32
C SER A 115 2.72 15.29 -0.24
N ILE A 116 3.59 14.75 -1.09
CA ILE A 116 4.62 15.55 -1.78
C ILE A 116 3.92 16.53 -2.73
N THR A 117 4.20 17.82 -2.56
CA THR A 117 3.57 18.89 -3.33
C THR A 117 4.15 18.99 -4.74
N GLN A 118 3.39 19.61 -5.67
CA GLN A 118 3.90 19.87 -7.00
C GLN A 118 5.14 20.77 -6.99
N LEU A 119 5.21 21.73 -6.07
CA LEU A 119 6.37 22.62 -5.93
C LEU A 119 7.64 21.82 -5.60
N GLU A 120 7.56 20.86 -4.68
CA GLU A 120 8.71 20.04 -4.29
C GLU A 120 9.17 19.11 -5.41
N ILE A 121 8.23 18.64 -6.25
CA ILE A 121 8.57 17.91 -7.48
C ILE A 121 9.30 18.82 -8.47
N LEU A 122 8.87 20.07 -8.66
CA LEU A 122 9.57 21.02 -9.53
C LEU A 122 10.96 21.35 -9.00
N GLU A 123 11.11 21.62 -7.70
CA GLU A 123 12.40 21.84 -7.06
C GLU A 123 13.32 20.62 -7.19
N LEU A 124 12.78 19.40 -7.11
CA LEU A 124 13.53 18.19 -7.38
C LEU A 124 14.00 18.13 -8.84
N LYS A 125 13.12 18.41 -9.82
CA LYS A 125 13.49 18.47 -11.24
C LYS A 125 14.62 19.46 -11.49
N GLU A 126 14.57 20.63 -10.84
CA GLU A 126 15.64 21.63 -10.91
C GLU A 126 16.95 21.08 -10.33
N LYS A 127 16.92 20.49 -9.12
CA LYS A 127 18.11 19.90 -8.46
C LYS A 127 18.74 18.75 -9.24
N LEU A 128 17.94 17.98 -9.98
CA LEU A 128 18.45 16.89 -10.82
C LEU A 128 19.27 17.41 -12.01
N HIS A 129 19.06 18.67 -12.43
CA HIS A 129 19.75 19.31 -13.56
C HIS A 129 19.82 18.42 -14.82
N CYS A 130 18.74 17.66 -15.08
CA CYS A 130 18.69 16.66 -16.13
C CYS A 130 17.80 17.14 -17.28
N ASN A 131 18.42 17.57 -18.39
CA ASN A 131 17.68 18.00 -19.58
C ASN A 131 16.95 16.85 -20.28
N ASP A 132 17.36 15.61 -20.03
CA ASP A 132 16.72 14.42 -20.60
C ASP A 132 15.45 14.03 -19.83
N LEU A 133 15.22 14.58 -18.62
CA LEU A 133 14.06 14.28 -17.79
C LEU A 133 12.83 15.02 -18.31
N TRP A 134 11.89 14.26 -18.87
CA TRP A 134 10.60 14.78 -19.30
C TRP A 134 9.67 15.01 -18.10
N ASP A 135 9.41 13.98 -17.30
CA ASP A 135 8.44 14.06 -16.21
C ASP A 135 8.75 13.17 -15.00
N ILE A 136 8.17 13.50 -13.84
CA ILE A 136 8.16 12.65 -12.65
C ILE A 136 6.70 12.31 -12.37
N SER A 137 6.29 11.11 -12.80
CA SER A 137 4.92 10.63 -12.66
C SER A 137 4.78 9.81 -11.38
N ARG A 138 3.69 10.05 -10.65
CA ARG A 138 3.39 9.40 -9.36
C ARG A 138 2.04 8.70 -9.43
N CYS A 139 1.97 7.48 -8.92
CA CYS A 139 0.73 6.72 -8.80
C CYS A 139 0.78 5.79 -7.59
N LEU A 140 -0.18 5.91 -6.68
CA LEU A 140 -0.19 5.23 -5.39
C LEU A 140 1.16 5.47 -4.66
N ALA A 141 1.79 4.41 -4.13
CA ALA A 141 3.13 4.46 -3.55
C ALA A 141 4.29 4.49 -4.57
N ASN A 142 4.01 4.41 -5.88
CA ASN A 142 5.04 4.32 -6.91
C ASN A 142 5.38 5.68 -7.51
N VAL A 143 6.63 5.80 -7.97
CA VAL A 143 7.11 6.92 -8.76
C VAL A 143 7.95 6.44 -9.94
N VAL A 144 7.74 7.06 -11.10
CA VAL A 144 8.48 6.80 -12.33
C VAL A 144 9.03 8.11 -12.86
N PHE A 145 10.33 8.13 -13.10
CA PHE A 145 11.01 9.25 -13.73
C PHE A 145 11.08 8.93 -15.22
N PHE A 146 10.42 9.77 -16.01
CA PHE A 146 10.37 9.62 -17.44
C PHE A 146 11.45 10.44 -18.11
N LEU A 147 12.28 9.77 -18.90
CA LEU A 147 13.18 10.40 -19.85
C LEU A 147 12.46 10.59 -21.20
N TYR A 148 13.03 11.32 -22.15
CA TYR A 148 12.40 11.46 -23.47
C TYR A 148 12.46 10.17 -24.31
N GLU A 149 13.60 9.49 -24.32
CA GLU A 149 13.90 8.37 -25.22
C GLU A 149 14.33 7.10 -24.49
N ASP A 150 14.04 5.94 -25.08
CA ASP A 150 14.43 4.63 -24.53
C ASP A 150 15.95 4.47 -24.39
N LYS A 151 16.71 5.09 -25.30
CA LYS A 151 18.17 5.07 -25.25
C LYS A 151 18.71 5.77 -23.98
N GLN A 152 18.05 6.84 -23.54
CA GLN A 152 18.44 7.56 -22.32
C GLN A 152 18.14 6.68 -21.11
N VAL A 153 16.98 6.01 -21.06
CA VAL A 153 16.65 5.07 -19.97
C VAL A 153 17.73 4.01 -19.78
N ARG A 154 18.22 3.39 -20.87
CA ARG A 154 19.31 2.41 -20.79
C ARG A 154 20.60 3.05 -20.26
N GLN A 155 21.01 4.19 -20.81
CA GLN A 155 22.25 4.87 -20.41
C GLN A 155 22.24 5.30 -18.93
N TYR A 156 21.11 5.83 -18.43
CA TYR A 156 21.00 6.27 -17.03
C TYR A 156 20.97 5.09 -16.06
N LYS A 157 20.34 3.96 -16.44
CA LYS A 157 20.41 2.72 -15.67
C LYS A 157 21.85 2.19 -15.58
N GLU A 158 22.55 2.09 -16.71
CA GLU A 158 23.94 1.61 -16.78
C GLU A 158 24.92 2.49 -15.98
N ARG A 159 24.65 3.80 -15.91
CA ARG A 159 25.47 4.76 -15.16
C ARG A 159 25.10 4.87 -13.67
N GLY A 160 24.12 4.11 -13.19
CA GLY A 160 23.72 4.11 -11.78
C GLY A 160 22.91 5.33 -11.31
N PHE A 161 22.34 6.11 -12.22
CA PHE A 161 21.53 7.27 -11.84
C PHE A 161 20.25 6.89 -11.09
N ILE A 162 19.77 5.66 -11.26
CA ILE A 162 18.60 5.16 -10.53
C ILE A 162 18.80 5.24 -9.01
N ASP A 163 19.99 4.93 -8.50
CA ASP A 163 20.26 4.95 -7.05
C ASP A 163 20.32 6.39 -6.54
N ILE A 164 20.98 7.28 -7.28
CA ILE A 164 21.08 8.71 -6.94
C ILE A 164 19.68 9.34 -6.91
N TRP A 165 18.87 9.10 -7.95
CA TRP A 165 17.52 9.66 -8.04
C TRP A 165 16.58 9.05 -7.00
N SER A 166 16.76 7.76 -6.68
CA SER A 166 16.05 7.09 -5.59
C SER A 166 16.36 7.74 -4.26
N GLU A 167 17.63 8.01 -3.96
CA GLU A 167 18.02 8.67 -2.71
C GLU A 167 17.46 10.10 -2.60
N MET A 168 17.48 10.86 -3.70
CA MET A 168 16.92 12.21 -3.72
C MET A 168 15.40 12.21 -3.49
N TYR A 169 14.67 11.30 -4.15
CA TYR A 169 13.22 11.20 -3.98
C TYR A 169 12.84 10.63 -2.61
N LEU A 170 13.61 9.66 -2.11
CA LEU A 170 13.46 9.12 -0.76
C LEU A 170 13.59 10.22 0.30
N GLY A 171 14.50 11.18 0.10
CA GLY A 171 14.60 12.37 0.94
C GLY A 171 13.30 13.20 0.99
N LEU A 172 12.53 13.26 -0.11
CA LEU A 172 11.21 13.90 -0.10
C LEU A 172 10.19 13.05 0.66
N LEU A 173 10.13 11.74 0.39
CA LEU A 173 9.20 10.79 1.03
C LEU A 173 9.37 10.78 2.54
N ASN A 174 10.60 10.75 3.03
CA ASN A 174 10.91 10.67 4.47
C ASN A 174 10.39 11.85 5.29
N ARG A 175 10.02 12.97 4.65
CA ARG A 175 9.37 14.11 5.34
C ARG A 175 7.89 13.86 5.64
N TYR A 176 7.28 12.90 4.94
CA TYR A 176 5.86 12.53 5.05
C TYR A 176 5.66 11.09 5.53
N ASP A 177 6.71 10.27 5.54
CA ASP A 177 6.68 8.90 6.02
C ASP A 177 6.67 8.83 7.56
N GLU A 178 5.48 9.01 8.13
CA GLU A 178 5.25 9.04 9.58
C GLU A 178 5.66 7.74 10.29
N PHE A 179 5.70 6.62 9.57
CA PHE A 179 5.94 5.29 10.15
C PHE A 179 7.29 4.68 9.76
N GLY A 180 8.09 5.38 8.94
CA GLY A 180 9.40 4.91 8.49
C GLY A 180 9.33 3.66 7.61
N PHE A 181 8.30 3.55 6.77
CA PHE A 181 8.13 2.43 5.85
C PHE A 181 9.04 2.48 4.62
N PHE A 182 9.58 3.64 4.27
CA PHE A 182 10.55 3.79 3.20
C PHE A 182 11.98 3.75 3.74
N THR A 183 12.80 2.91 3.14
CA THR A 183 14.22 2.74 3.46
C THR A 183 15.03 2.70 2.17
N LYS A 184 16.35 2.89 2.26
CA LYS A 184 17.22 2.80 1.08
C LYS A 184 17.19 1.42 0.45
N GLU A 185 16.92 0.40 1.25
CA GLU A 185 16.92 -1.01 0.85
C GLU A 185 15.60 -1.44 0.20
N ASN A 186 14.49 -0.74 0.46
CA ASN A 186 13.17 -1.13 -0.02
C ASN A 186 12.53 -0.15 -1.02
N PHE A 187 13.17 0.98 -1.30
CA PHE A 187 12.65 2.02 -2.19
C PHE A 187 13.59 2.29 -3.36
N HIS A 188 13.04 2.22 -4.57
CA HIS A 188 13.72 2.65 -5.79
C HIS A 188 12.73 3.33 -6.74
N VAL A 189 13.16 4.43 -7.36
CA VAL A 189 12.42 5.03 -8.48
C VAL A 189 12.50 4.12 -9.69
N LYS A 190 11.46 4.09 -10.52
CA LYS A 190 11.52 3.44 -11.82
C LYS A 190 11.94 4.47 -12.87
N LEU A 191 12.66 4.01 -13.90
CA LEU A 191 12.97 4.81 -15.08
C LEU A 191 12.24 4.24 -16.29
N ASP A 192 11.55 5.11 -17.01
CA ASP A 192 10.82 4.83 -18.24
C ASP A 192 10.98 6.01 -19.23
N SER A 193 10.43 5.91 -20.43
CA SER A 193 10.57 6.94 -21.46
C SER A 193 9.22 7.43 -21.97
N LYS A 194 9.22 8.68 -22.44
CA LYS A 194 8.09 9.27 -23.17
C LYS A 194 7.85 8.51 -24.47
N GLU A 195 8.90 8.07 -25.16
CA GLU A 195 8.84 7.23 -26.36
C GLU A 195 8.00 5.96 -26.11
N ASN A 196 8.27 5.25 -25.01
CA ASN A 196 7.51 4.07 -24.61
C ASN A 196 6.07 4.43 -24.23
N PHE A 197 5.89 5.49 -23.43
CA PHE A 197 4.58 6.01 -23.04
C PHE A 197 3.68 6.36 -24.23
N ASP A 198 4.24 7.03 -25.24
CA ASP A 198 3.52 7.42 -26.44
C ASP A 198 3.22 6.21 -27.33
N THR A 199 4.20 5.33 -27.53
CA THR A 199 4.11 4.21 -28.49
C THR A 199 3.25 3.06 -27.98
N ASN A 200 3.45 2.67 -26.72
CA ASN A 200 2.83 1.46 -26.16
C ASN A 200 1.62 1.76 -25.27
N PHE A 201 1.44 3.01 -24.84
CA PHE A 201 0.37 3.41 -23.93
C PHE A 201 -0.48 4.57 -24.46
N ASN A 202 -0.33 4.94 -25.74
CA ASN A 202 -1.12 5.99 -26.39
C ASN A 202 -1.11 7.33 -25.63
N SER A 203 0.02 7.66 -24.99
CA SER A 203 0.17 8.84 -24.14
C SER A 203 -0.89 8.93 -23.02
N ASN A 204 -1.37 7.79 -22.51
CA ASN A 204 -2.44 7.72 -21.53
C ASN A 204 -1.98 7.10 -20.21
N TRP A 205 -2.00 7.89 -19.14
CA TRP A 205 -1.60 7.46 -17.80
C TRP A 205 -2.43 6.30 -17.24
N TYR A 206 -3.72 6.20 -17.61
CA TYR A 206 -4.54 5.05 -17.22
C TYR A 206 -4.01 3.75 -17.82
N TYR A 207 -3.66 3.75 -19.12
CA TYR A 207 -3.08 2.55 -19.75
C TYR A 207 -1.68 2.23 -19.21
N TYR A 208 -0.93 3.23 -18.78
CA TYR A 208 0.40 3.01 -18.22
C TYR A 208 0.37 2.34 -16.84
N TYR A 209 -0.57 2.71 -15.98
CA TYR A 209 -0.62 2.26 -14.59
C TYR A 209 -1.52 1.03 -14.33
N VAL A 210 -2.35 0.63 -15.30
CA VAL A 210 -3.36 -0.45 -15.16
C VAL A 210 -2.91 -1.75 -15.84
#